data_AF-Q2JVR7-F1
#
_entry.id   AF-Q2JVR7-F1
#
_cell.length_a   1.000
_cell.length_b   1.000
_cell.length_c   1.000
_cell.angle_alpha   90.00
_cell.angle_beta   90.00
_cell.angle_gamma   90.00
#
_symmetry.space_group_name_H-M   'P 1'
#
loop_
_entity.id
_entity.type
_entity.pdbx_description
1 polymer ?
#
loop_
_entity_poly.entity_id
_entity_poly.type
_entity_poly.pdbx_seq_one_letter_code
_entity_poly.pdbx_strand_id
1 'polypeptide(L)'
;MLSDIALKGWAVSLAAESQLLLKHGYLQDAVDVLDFEVPRFRELSERWCAALLPADRPQLRTAYTYKAPGFAGRISSERIQRIARLSPFDRALTPEQRFLREKNLSVEFQMTYFQELDKSWYLAQAALAEYLDILSELTERLEGLQSFAHLCRELNQADPYRLIPSEPPSLYLLATE
;
A
#
# COMPACT_ATOMS: atom_id res chain seq x y z
N MET A 1 0.74 -4.30 -18.87
CA MET A 1 0.14 -5.65 -18.64
C MET A 1 1.20 -6.67 -18.24
N LEU A 2 2.27 -6.90 -19.03
CA LEU A 2 3.35 -7.85 -18.65
C LEU A 2 4.08 -7.46 -17.36
N SER A 3 4.43 -6.18 -17.19
CA SER A 3 5.11 -5.70 -15.97
C SER A 3 4.25 -5.84 -14.70
N ASP A 4 2.93 -5.72 -14.82
CA ASP A 4 1.98 -5.91 -13.71
C ASP A 4 1.94 -7.38 -13.27
N ILE A 5 1.81 -8.30 -14.22
CA ILE A 5 1.83 -9.74 -13.94
C ILE A 5 3.15 -10.15 -13.29
N ALA A 6 4.28 -9.61 -13.78
CA ALA A 6 5.60 -9.90 -13.22
C ALA A 6 5.73 -9.38 -11.77
N LEU A 7 5.25 -8.16 -11.47
CA LEU A 7 5.27 -7.59 -10.12
C LEU A 7 4.42 -8.40 -9.13
N LYS A 8 3.18 -8.73 -9.52
CA LYS A 8 2.31 -9.58 -8.71
C LYS A 8 2.90 -10.98 -8.51
N GLY A 9 3.46 -11.55 -9.58
CA GLY A 9 4.15 -12.84 -9.53
C GLY A 9 5.33 -12.83 -8.57
N TRP A 10 6.17 -11.78 -8.61
CA TRP A 10 7.29 -11.61 -7.69
C TRP A 10 6.82 -11.59 -6.23
N ALA A 11 5.82 -10.78 -5.88
CA ALA A 11 5.31 -10.72 -4.51
C ALA A 11 4.76 -12.08 -4.03
N VAL A 12 4.01 -12.78 -4.88
CA VAL A 12 3.43 -14.09 -4.55
C VAL A 12 4.52 -15.15 -4.38
N SER A 13 5.49 -15.20 -5.30
CA SER A 13 6.60 -16.15 -5.22
C SER A 13 7.44 -15.94 -3.97
N LEU A 14 7.79 -14.69 -3.65
CA LEU A 14 8.54 -14.32 -2.45
C LEU A 14 7.79 -14.73 -1.17
N ALA A 15 6.48 -14.45 -1.11
CA ALA A 15 5.65 -14.83 0.03
C ALA A 15 5.57 -16.36 0.18
N ALA A 16 5.40 -17.09 -0.93
CA ALA A 16 5.32 -18.55 -0.91
C ALA A 16 6.64 -19.20 -0.45
N GLU A 17 7.77 -18.77 -1.01
CA GLU A 17 9.10 -19.26 -0.62
C GLU A 17 9.36 -19.00 0.86
N SER A 18 9.13 -17.78 1.32
CA SER A 18 9.37 -17.39 2.71
C SER A 18 8.48 -18.17 3.69
N GLN A 19 7.20 -18.38 3.35
CA GLN A 19 6.30 -19.20 4.17
C GLN A 19 6.73 -20.66 4.25
N LEU A 20 7.26 -21.23 3.16
CA LEU A 20 7.80 -22.59 3.16
C LEU A 20 9.05 -22.69 4.06
N LEU A 21 9.98 -21.73 3.94
CA LEU A 21 11.17 -21.67 4.77
C LEU A 21 10.81 -21.59 6.26
N LEU A 22 9.90 -20.69 6.64
CA LEU A 22 9.40 -20.56 8.01
C LEU A 22 8.74 -21.86 8.51
N LYS A 23 7.87 -22.47 7.70
CA LYS A 23 7.16 -23.71 8.05
C LYS A 23 8.12 -24.88 8.31
N HIS A 24 9.24 -24.93 7.61
CA HIS A 24 10.24 -25.99 7.75
C HIS A 24 11.36 -25.64 8.75
N GLY A 25 11.29 -24.49 9.43
CA GLY A 25 12.25 -24.07 10.45
C GLY A 25 13.53 -23.44 9.89
N TYR A 26 13.59 -23.13 8.60
CA TYR A 26 14.70 -22.40 7.96
C TYR A 26 14.56 -20.89 8.24
N LEU A 27 14.63 -20.51 9.52
CA LEU A 27 14.31 -19.16 9.97
C LEU A 27 15.29 -18.11 9.43
N GLN A 28 16.59 -18.42 9.39
CA GLN A 28 17.59 -17.49 8.88
C GLN A 28 17.45 -17.29 7.38
N ASP A 29 17.26 -18.37 6.61
CA ASP A 29 17.07 -18.29 5.16
C ASP A 29 15.82 -17.46 4.80
N ALA A 30 14.73 -17.63 5.57
CA ALA A 30 13.51 -16.82 5.38
C ALA A 30 13.78 -15.33 5.61
N VAL A 31 14.54 -15.00 6.66
CA VAL A 31 14.92 -13.61 6.94
C VAL A 31 15.84 -13.06 5.86
N ASP A 32 16.86 -13.80 5.43
CA ASP A 32 17.83 -13.33 4.43
C ASP A 32 17.15 -13.02 3.09
N VAL A 33 16.24 -13.89 2.64
CA VAL A 33 15.48 -13.68 1.40
C VAL A 33 14.55 -12.46 1.52
N LEU A 34 13.84 -12.32 2.64
CA LEU A 34 12.93 -11.18 2.87
C LEU A 34 13.69 -9.85 3.00
N ASP A 35 14.80 -9.82 3.73
CA ASP A 35 15.65 -8.65 3.90
C ASP A 35 16.26 -8.17 2.59
N PHE A 36 16.51 -9.09 1.67
CA PHE A 36 17.03 -8.75 0.35
C PHE A 36 15.93 -8.27 -0.62
N GLU A 37 14.80 -8.97 -0.69
CA GLU A 37 13.80 -8.74 -1.74
C GLU A 37 12.72 -7.72 -1.35
N VAL A 38 12.29 -7.65 -0.09
CA VAL A 38 11.22 -6.73 0.33
C VAL A 38 11.59 -5.25 0.11
N PRO A 39 12.80 -4.78 0.47
CA PRO A 39 13.19 -3.39 0.19
C PRO A 39 13.20 -3.07 -1.30
N ARG A 40 13.63 -4.02 -2.15
CA ARG A 40 13.66 -3.85 -3.61
C ARG A 40 12.26 -3.79 -4.20
N PHE A 41 11.35 -4.63 -3.69
CA PHE A 41 9.94 -4.59 -4.07
C PHE A 41 9.29 -3.26 -3.68
N ARG A 42 9.54 -2.79 -2.45
CA ARG A 42 9.09 -1.47 -1.98
C ARG A 42 9.60 -0.36 -2.90
N GLU A 43 10.91 -0.32 -3.17
CA GLU A 43 11.49 0.73 -4.02
C GLU A 43 10.88 0.74 -5.45
N LEU A 44 10.63 -0.44 -6.03
CA LEU A 44 9.95 -0.52 -7.32
C LEU A 44 8.50 -0.03 -7.24
N SER A 45 7.76 -0.42 -6.20
CA SER A 45 6.39 0.03 -5.96
C SER A 45 6.29 1.54 -5.73
N GLU A 46 7.24 2.13 -4.99
CA GLU A 46 7.37 3.57 -4.78
C GLU A 46 7.60 4.32 -6.12
N ARG A 47 8.47 3.77 -7.00
CA ARG A 47 8.72 4.33 -8.34
C ARG A 47 7.49 4.29 -9.23
N TRP A 48 6.76 3.17 -9.25
CA TRP A 48 5.49 3.07 -9.97
C TRP A 48 4.46 4.05 -9.42
N CYS A 49 4.34 4.17 -8.10
CA CYS A 49 3.45 5.14 -7.47
C CYS A 49 3.78 6.57 -7.89
N ALA A 50 5.05 6.96 -7.85
CA ALA A 50 5.50 8.30 -8.22
C ALA A 50 5.30 8.62 -9.71
N ALA A 51 5.35 7.62 -10.59
CA ALA A 51 5.16 7.76 -12.03
C ALA A 51 3.69 7.74 -12.47
N LEU A 52 2.82 7.02 -11.73
CA LEU A 52 1.41 6.82 -12.09
C LEU A 52 0.46 7.80 -11.40
N LEU A 53 0.82 8.34 -10.23
CA LEU A 53 0.09 9.48 -9.68
C LEU A 53 0.09 10.62 -10.72
N PRO A 54 -1.01 11.38 -10.86
CA PRO A 54 -1.26 12.28 -12.01
C PRO A 54 -0.05 13.15 -12.38
N ALA A 55 0.78 12.64 -13.29
CA ALA A 55 2.07 13.24 -13.63
C ALA A 55 1.89 14.46 -14.54
N ASP A 56 0.79 14.46 -15.29
CA ASP A 56 0.37 15.52 -16.21
C ASP A 56 -0.23 16.73 -15.49
N ARG A 57 -0.62 16.60 -14.22
CA ARG A 57 -1.22 17.68 -13.42
C ARG A 57 -0.60 17.74 -12.03
N PRO A 58 0.44 18.58 -11.82
CA PRO A 58 1.14 18.70 -10.54
C PRO A 58 0.22 18.99 -9.34
N GLN A 59 -0.90 19.66 -9.57
CA GLN A 59 -1.92 19.96 -8.55
C GLN A 59 -2.58 18.68 -8.00
N LEU A 60 -2.70 17.64 -8.83
CA LEU A 60 -3.32 16.35 -8.50
C LEU A 60 -2.31 15.25 -8.17
N ARG A 61 -1.01 15.56 -8.15
CA ARG A 61 0.06 14.61 -7.86
C ARG A 61 0.09 14.21 -6.38
N THR A 62 -0.90 13.43 -5.96
CA THR A 62 -1.10 12.94 -4.60
C THR A 62 -2.19 11.88 -4.60
N ALA A 63 -2.09 10.87 -3.72
CA ALA A 63 -3.12 9.85 -3.57
C ALA A 63 -4.47 10.44 -3.11
N TYR A 64 -4.47 11.59 -2.43
CA TYR A 64 -5.68 12.23 -1.93
C TYR A 64 -6.61 12.77 -3.02
N THR A 65 -6.15 12.85 -4.27
CA THR A 65 -6.97 13.14 -5.45
C THR A 65 -8.18 12.20 -5.54
N TYR A 66 -8.01 10.94 -5.13
CA TYR A 66 -9.08 9.94 -5.14
C TYR A 66 -10.16 10.14 -4.06
N LYS A 67 -10.02 11.14 -3.17
CA LYS A 67 -11.10 11.55 -2.25
C LYS A 67 -12.16 12.41 -2.95
N ALA A 68 -11.90 12.90 -4.16
CA ALA A 68 -12.82 13.78 -4.86
C ALA A 68 -14.18 13.10 -5.15
N PRO A 69 -15.29 13.87 -5.23
CA PRO A 69 -16.62 13.30 -5.44
C PRO A 69 -16.74 12.39 -6.66
N GLY A 70 -15.98 12.64 -7.73
CA GLY A 70 -15.98 11.80 -8.95
C GLY A 70 -15.47 10.36 -8.74
N PHE A 71 -14.78 10.09 -7.62
CA PHE A 71 -14.28 8.77 -7.24
C PHE A 71 -15.07 8.13 -6.09
N ALA A 72 -16.10 8.81 -5.58
CA ALA A 72 -16.92 8.30 -4.48
C ALA A 72 -17.49 6.92 -4.83
N GLY A 73 -17.36 5.98 -3.89
CA GLY A 73 -17.81 4.59 -4.06
C GLY A 73 -16.91 3.69 -4.91
N ARG A 74 -15.82 4.20 -5.50
CA ARG A 74 -14.84 3.39 -6.25
C ARG A 74 -13.64 2.96 -5.43
N ILE A 75 -13.24 3.79 -4.48
CA ILE A 75 -12.09 3.52 -3.60
C ILE A 75 -12.38 4.05 -2.19
N SER A 76 -12.01 3.27 -1.17
CA SER A 76 -12.22 3.63 0.22
C SER A 76 -11.11 4.55 0.74
N SER A 77 -11.40 5.31 1.81
CA SER A 77 -10.42 6.16 2.48
C SER A 77 -9.21 5.38 2.99
N GLU A 78 -9.39 4.14 3.44
CA GLU A 78 -8.31 3.26 3.90
C GLU A 78 -7.33 2.92 2.77
N ARG A 79 -7.85 2.56 1.60
CA ARG A 79 -7.05 2.29 0.40
C ARG A 79 -6.30 3.53 -0.06
N ILE A 80 -6.95 4.69 -0.04
CA ILE A 80 -6.30 5.98 -0.34
C ILE A 80 -5.14 6.26 0.62
N GLN A 81 -5.34 6.05 1.92
CA GLN A 81 -4.28 6.24 2.91
C GLN A 81 -3.13 5.27 2.70
N ARG A 82 -3.42 4.02 2.32
CA ARG A 82 -2.40 3.02 2.04
C ARG A 82 -1.57 3.37 0.80
N ILE A 83 -2.21 3.82 -0.28
CA ILE A 83 -1.51 4.39 -1.44
C ILE A 83 -0.67 5.61 -1.04
N ALA A 84 -1.18 6.47 -0.17
CA ALA A 84 -0.44 7.64 0.31
C ALA A 84 0.83 7.25 1.11
N ARG A 85 0.83 6.12 1.84
CA ARG A 85 2.03 5.61 2.52
C ARG A 85 3.07 5.09 1.53
N LEU A 86 2.64 4.56 0.39
CA LEU A 86 3.52 4.12 -0.69
C LEU A 86 4.10 5.30 -1.50
N SER A 87 3.36 6.39 -1.63
CA SER A 87 3.78 7.60 -2.35
C SER A 87 4.92 8.31 -1.62
N PRO A 88 6.13 8.44 -2.21
CA PRO A 88 7.23 9.17 -1.59
C PRO A 88 6.89 10.64 -1.33
N PHE A 89 6.09 11.23 -2.20
CA PHE A 89 5.61 12.60 -2.06
C PHE A 89 4.68 12.75 -0.86
N ASP A 90 3.66 11.90 -0.74
CA ASP A 90 2.66 12.00 0.34
C ASP A 90 3.25 11.61 1.70
N ARG A 91 4.23 10.68 1.72
CA ARG A 91 4.96 10.29 2.93
C ARG A 91 5.83 11.41 3.50
N ALA A 92 6.33 12.31 2.65
CA ALA A 92 7.14 13.45 3.07
C ALA A 92 6.31 14.61 3.68
N LEU A 93 4.98 14.56 3.56
CA LEU A 93 4.10 15.63 4.07
C LEU A 93 3.87 15.49 5.57
N THR A 94 3.95 16.62 6.29
CA THR A 94 3.47 16.71 7.67
C THR A 94 1.93 16.59 7.72
N PRO A 95 1.33 16.29 8.89
CA PRO A 95 -0.12 16.27 9.05
C PRO A 95 -0.80 17.58 8.61
N GLU A 96 -0.21 18.74 8.89
CA GLU A 96 -0.72 20.05 8.50
C GLU A 96 -0.64 20.25 6.99
N GLN A 97 0.48 19.87 6.37
CA GLN A 97 0.65 19.95 4.91
C GLN A 97 -0.32 19.04 4.18
N ARG A 98 -0.57 17.84 4.72
CA ARG A 98 -1.58 16.91 4.22
C ARG A 98 -2.97 17.51 4.28
N PHE A 99 -3.36 18.06 5.43
CA PHE A 99 -4.66 18.71 5.59
C PHE A 99 -4.84 19.87 4.61
N LEU A 100 -3.84 20.73 4.47
CA LEU A 100 -3.86 21.84 3.52
C LEU A 100 -3.98 21.33 2.08
N ARG A 101 -3.26 20.26 1.73
CA ARG A 101 -3.32 19.65 0.40
C ARG A 101 -4.71 19.12 0.08
N GLU A 102 -5.36 18.42 1.02
CA GLU A 102 -6.73 17.93 0.85
C GLU A 102 -7.74 19.07 0.66
N LYS A 103 -7.60 20.16 1.42
CA LYS A 103 -8.42 21.36 1.20
C LYS A 103 -8.18 22.00 -0.16
N ASN A 104 -6.91 22.16 -0.56
CA ASN A 104 -6.57 22.74 -1.85
C ASN A 104 -7.11 21.88 -3.00
N LEU A 105 -6.98 20.55 -2.94
CA LEU A 105 -7.57 19.65 -3.93
C LEU A 105 -9.08 19.86 -4.08
N SER A 106 -9.79 20.04 -2.96
CA SER A 106 -11.24 20.27 -2.99
C SER A 106 -11.59 21.55 -3.75
N VAL A 107 -10.78 22.60 -3.59
CA VAL A 107 -10.90 23.84 -4.37
C VAL A 107 -10.54 23.61 -5.83
N GLU A 108 -9.45 22.89 -6.12
CA GLU A 108 -9.03 22.60 -7.49
C GLU A 108 -10.15 21.89 -8.27
N PHE A 109 -10.79 20.86 -7.70
CA PHE A 109 -11.93 20.19 -8.35
C PHE A 109 -13.16 21.10 -8.57
N GLN A 110 -13.26 22.24 -7.89
CA GLN A 110 -14.30 23.24 -8.13
C GLN A 110 -13.93 24.21 -9.25
N MET A 111 -12.66 24.32 -9.64
CA MET A 111 -12.20 25.20 -10.71
C MET A 111 -12.66 24.70 -12.08
N THR A 112 -13.00 25.64 -12.97
CA THR A 112 -13.59 25.36 -14.29
C THR A 112 -12.78 24.38 -15.14
N TYR A 113 -11.45 24.46 -15.09
CA TYR A 113 -10.55 23.60 -15.86
C TYR A 113 -10.56 22.13 -15.43
N PHE A 114 -11.02 21.84 -14.20
CA PHE A 114 -11.20 20.48 -13.70
C PHE A 114 -12.65 19.98 -13.81
N GLN A 115 -13.61 20.89 -13.99
CA GLN A 115 -15.00 20.53 -14.32
C GLN A 115 -15.13 19.96 -15.75
N GLU A 116 -14.19 20.31 -16.63
CA GLU A 116 -14.13 19.79 -18.01
C GLU A 116 -13.48 18.41 -18.13
N LEU A 117 -13.04 17.79 -17.02
CA LEU A 117 -12.51 16.44 -17.05
C LEU A 117 -13.58 15.46 -17.51
N ASP A 118 -13.28 14.75 -18.59
CA ASP A 118 -14.22 13.83 -19.20
C ASP A 118 -14.31 12.51 -18.41
N LYS A 119 -15.35 11.72 -18.73
CA LYS A 119 -15.56 10.42 -18.10
C LYS A 119 -14.37 9.46 -18.32
N SER A 120 -13.65 9.59 -19.45
CA SER A 120 -12.52 8.73 -19.75
C SER A 120 -11.36 8.96 -18.79
N TRP A 121 -11.08 10.22 -18.42
CA TRP A 121 -10.09 10.57 -17.41
C TRP A 121 -10.42 9.94 -16.05
N TYR A 122 -11.66 10.09 -15.58
CA TYR A 122 -12.08 9.50 -14.29
C TYR A 122 -12.00 7.97 -14.28
N LEU A 123 -12.29 7.31 -15.40
CA LEU A 123 -12.14 5.86 -15.53
C LEU A 123 -10.66 5.44 -15.51
N ALA A 124 -9.80 6.15 -16.23
CA ALA A 124 -8.36 5.91 -16.23
C ALA A 124 -7.76 6.07 -14.83
N GLN A 125 -8.13 7.16 -14.14
CA GLN A 125 -7.67 7.41 -12.76
C GLN A 125 -8.20 6.38 -11.76
N ALA A 126 -9.44 5.90 -11.92
CA ALA A 126 -9.95 4.81 -11.09
C ALA A 126 -9.17 3.51 -11.29
N ALA A 127 -8.85 3.15 -12.54
CA ALA A 127 -8.02 1.97 -12.83
C ALA A 127 -6.60 2.10 -12.26
N LEU A 128 -6.01 3.30 -12.32
CA LEU A 128 -4.73 3.58 -11.67
C LEU A 128 -4.82 3.45 -10.15
N ALA A 129 -5.90 3.94 -9.54
CA ALA A 129 -6.13 3.81 -8.11
C ALA A 129 -6.22 2.34 -7.68
N GLU A 130 -6.92 1.49 -8.43
CA GLU A 130 -6.98 0.04 -8.17
C GLU A 130 -5.60 -0.63 -8.29
N TYR A 131 -4.83 -0.29 -9.32
CA TYR A 131 -3.48 -0.81 -9.50
C TYR A 131 -2.55 -0.41 -8.35
N LEU A 132 -2.57 0.88 -7.96
CA LEU A 132 -1.77 1.39 -6.85
C LEU A 132 -2.21 0.81 -5.50
N ASP A 133 -3.51 0.58 -5.31
CA ASP A 133 -4.03 -0.10 -4.12
C ASP A 133 -3.45 -1.51 -4.00
N ILE A 134 -3.46 -2.28 -5.09
CA ILE A 134 -2.87 -3.63 -5.12
C ILE A 134 -1.38 -3.58 -4.78
N LEU A 135 -0.61 -2.69 -5.39
CA LEU A 135 0.82 -2.55 -5.08
C LEU A 135 1.05 -2.19 -3.61
N SER A 136 0.23 -1.27 -3.09
CA SER A 136 0.34 -0.83 -1.69
C SER A 136 -0.01 -1.95 -0.72
N GLU A 137 -1.01 -2.78 -1.03
CA GLU A 137 -1.38 -3.95 -0.22
C GLU A 137 -0.31 -5.04 -0.26
N LEU A 138 0.24 -5.35 -1.44
CA LEU A 138 1.31 -6.34 -1.57
C LEU A 138 2.56 -5.90 -0.81
N THR A 139 2.90 -4.62 -0.87
CA THR A 139 4.04 -4.04 -0.14
C THR A 139 3.86 -4.19 1.38
N GLU A 140 2.72 -3.76 1.94
CA GLU A 140 2.45 -3.89 3.37
C GLU A 140 2.39 -5.36 3.84
N ARG A 141 1.87 -6.28 3.01
CA ARG A 141 1.83 -7.71 3.35
C ARG A 141 3.22 -8.34 3.40
N LEU A 142 4.09 -8.00 2.46
CA LEU A 142 5.47 -8.49 2.44
C LEU A 142 6.28 -7.95 3.63
N GLU A 143 6.07 -6.70 4.01
CA GLU A 143 6.68 -6.11 5.22
C GLU A 143 6.17 -6.74 6.50
N GLY A 144 4.87 -7.06 6.55
CA GLY A 144 4.29 -7.85 7.64
C GLY A 144 4.94 -9.23 7.75
N LEU A 145 5.15 -9.90 6.60
CA LEU A 145 5.83 -11.20 6.56
C LEU A 145 7.30 -11.11 6.98
N GLN A 146 8.02 -10.08 6.54
CA GLN A 146 9.40 -9.78 6.98
C GLN A 146 9.46 -9.58 8.50
N SER A 147 8.59 -8.72 9.03
CA SER A 147 8.51 -8.46 10.48
C SER A 147 8.21 -9.74 11.25
N PHE A 148 7.31 -10.57 10.74
CA PHE A 148 6.99 -11.87 11.33
C PHE A 148 8.17 -12.85 11.28
N ALA A 149 8.89 -12.93 10.17
CA ALA A 149 10.07 -13.79 10.05
C ALA A 149 11.17 -13.39 11.05
N HIS A 150 11.41 -12.10 11.22
CA HIS A 150 12.32 -11.60 12.26
C HIS A 150 11.87 -12.04 13.66
N LEU A 151 10.58 -11.90 13.97
CA LEU A 151 10.04 -12.33 15.27
C LEU A 151 10.23 -13.84 15.49
N CYS A 152 9.96 -14.67 14.48
CA CYS A 152 10.21 -16.11 14.56
C CYS A 152 11.67 -16.43 14.85
N ARG A 153 12.60 -15.76 14.16
CA ARG A 153 14.04 -15.92 14.37
C ARG A 153 14.48 -15.46 15.76
N GLU A 154 14.04 -14.29 16.21
CA GLU A 154 14.39 -13.72 17.53
C GLU A 154 13.94 -14.62 18.68
N LEU A 155 12.78 -15.24 18.54
CA LEU A 155 12.24 -16.19 19.53
C LEU A 155 12.74 -17.62 19.33
N ASN A 156 13.56 -17.87 18.31
CA ASN A 156 14.02 -19.20 17.88
C ASN A 156 12.87 -20.23 17.82
N GLN A 157 11.70 -19.77 17.34
CA GLN A 157 10.49 -20.56 17.39
C GLN A 157 10.40 -21.48 16.16
N ALA A 158 10.60 -22.78 16.38
CA ALA A 158 10.52 -23.78 15.32
C ALA A 158 9.10 -24.01 14.76
N ASP A 159 8.06 -23.63 15.53
CA ASP A 159 6.66 -23.66 15.11
C ASP A 159 6.10 -22.23 15.02
N PRO A 160 6.17 -21.59 13.84
CA PRO A 160 5.76 -20.20 13.66
C PRO A 160 4.27 -19.99 13.97
N TYR A 161 3.43 -21.02 13.84
CA TYR A 161 1.99 -20.91 14.10
C TYR A 161 1.65 -20.73 15.58
N ARG A 162 2.57 -21.03 16.50
CA ARG A 162 2.40 -20.72 17.94
C ARG A 162 2.46 -19.23 18.26
N LEU A 163 3.06 -18.43 17.38
CA LEU A 163 3.15 -16.97 17.55
C LEU A 163 1.91 -16.26 17.00
N ILE A 164 1.12 -16.94 16.18
CA ILE A 164 -0.14 -16.42 15.68
C ILE A 164 -1.17 -16.61 16.80
N PRO A 165 -1.82 -15.55 17.30
CA PRO A 165 -2.88 -15.68 18.29
C PRO A 165 -3.95 -16.64 17.78
N SER A 166 -4.26 -17.67 18.57
CA SER A 166 -5.27 -18.68 18.23
C SER A 166 -6.70 -18.14 18.24
N GLU A 167 -6.91 -16.95 18.81
CA GLU A 167 -8.16 -16.20 18.76
C GLU A 167 -7.88 -14.79 18.25
N PRO A 168 -8.78 -14.18 17.43
CA PRO A 168 -8.68 -12.75 17.17
C PRO A 168 -8.74 -12.05 18.53
N PRO A 169 -7.86 -11.08 18.83
CA PRO A 169 -8.02 -10.28 20.03
C PRO A 169 -9.41 -9.67 19.93
N SER A 170 -10.32 -10.08 20.81
CA SER A 170 -11.57 -9.38 21.03
C SER A 170 -11.16 -7.95 21.34
N LEU A 171 -11.35 -7.07 20.36
CA LEU A 171 -11.29 -5.63 20.55
C LEU A 171 -12.23 -5.37 21.72
N TYR A 172 -11.65 -5.19 22.90
CA TYR A 172 -12.38 -4.80 24.09
C TYR A 172 -13.14 -3.55 23.69
N LEU A 173 -14.45 -3.71 23.53
CA LEU A 173 -15.41 -2.64 23.57
C LEU A 173 -15.05 -1.85 24.82
N LEU A 174 -14.50 -0.65 24.63
CA LEU A 174 -14.61 0.38 25.65
C LEU A 174 -16.11 0.63 25.79
N ALA A 175 -16.73 -0.14 26.69
CA ALA A 175 -18.03 0.16 27.21
C ALA A 175 -17.89 1.52 27.91
N THR A 176 -18.50 2.51 27.27
CA THR A 176 -18.90 3.77 27.85
C THR A 176 -19.68 3.52 29.14
N GLU A 177 -19.24 4.12 30.23
CA GLU A 177 -20.14 4.69 31.26
C GLU A 177 -20.03 6.22 31.19
#